data_AF-A0A081CCA9-F1
#
_entry.id   AF-A0A081CCA9-F1
#
_cell.length_a   1.000
_cell.length_b   1.000
_cell.length_c   1.000
_cell.angle_alpha   90.00
_cell.angle_beta   90.00
_cell.angle_gamma   90.00
#
_symmetry.space_group_name_H-M   'P 1'
#
loop_
_entity.id
_entity.type
_entity.pdbx_description
1 polymer ?
#
loop_
_entity_poly.entity_id
_entity_poly.type
_entity_poly.pdbx_seq_one_letter_code
_entity_poly.pdbx_strand_id
1 'polypeptide(L)'
;MTTRTSLAKRDANTLASSDHTSTDHTSVKRARTDKDEFDTDDVDDDALLAAALEAESAASSQPAPSSSQPVPSTSEATKSSPPASPSKTTATATPRTSMRQTTLVTPSKAAPITTPAQPRLQPPADDSDPLWLERQTMSPAWFDILRPEMAKPYFATLKSFLAAQDRAGKTTYPPRELIYSWSRLVPSPRHVRVVVVGQDPYHGPDQACGLSFSVPKGVRTPPSLKNIYKELAAEYPSFHAPNHGCLEGWARQGVLLLNACLTVSAGAAASHHGKGWEEMTKHILKRIADEAAQSPAAKAASANAVATSTIATMFAKAQSNPKPETKPVQPKDGERDGEEQCKGVVFLVWGAPAAKTLAEAGVTDKSPNVLILKSAHPSPLSAHRGFLGNGHFKRANDWLAQRYGPDGTINWSDL
;
A
#
# COMPACT_ATOMS: atom_id res chain seq x y z
N MET A 1 -7.13 2.14 -74.12
CA MET A 1 -6.38 0.91 -73.78
C MET A 1 -7.24 0.02 -72.88
N THR A 2 -7.51 -1.20 -73.33
CA THR A 2 -8.21 -2.33 -72.67
C THR A 2 -7.18 -3.38 -72.21
N THR A 3 -7.42 -4.39 -71.36
CA THR A 3 -8.59 -4.88 -70.59
C THR A 3 -8.02 -5.55 -69.31
N ARG A 4 -8.58 -5.36 -68.11
CA ARG A 4 -9.60 -6.20 -67.44
C ARG A 4 -9.27 -7.71 -67.34
N THR A 5 -9.29 -8.23 -66.09
CA THR A 5 -9.51 -9.66 -65.68
C THR A 5 -8.43 -10.72 -66.03
N SER A 6 -8.26 -11.87 -65.36
CA SER A 6 -8.89 -12.50 -64.17
C SER A 6 -8.00 -13.61 -63.51
N LEU A 7 -8.47 -14.16 -62.38
CA LEU A 7 -7.95 -15.34 -61.64
C LEU A 7 -7.70 -16.62 -62.49
N ALA A 8 -6.86 -17.53 -61.96
CA ALA A 8 -7.13 -19.00 -61.95
C ALA A 8 -6.34 -19.75 -60.84
N LYS A 9 -6.91 -20.86 -60.34
CA LYS A 9 -6.32 -21.83 -59.38
C LYS A 9 -5.60 -23.00 -60.07
N ARG A 10 -4.78 -23.75 -59.31
CA ARG A 10 -4.58 -25.23 -59.29
C ARG A 10 -3.85 -25.56 -57.97
N ASP A 11 -4.26 -26.50 -57.11
CA ASP A 11 -4.35 -27.97 -57.21
C ASP A 11 -2.97 -28.66 -57.35
N ALA A 12 -2.61 -29.79 -56.74
CA ALA A 12 -3.07 -30.55 -55.55
C ALA A 12 -2.09 -31.75 -55.30
N ASN A 13 -2.00 -32.29 -54.07
CA ASN A 13 -1.27 -33.53 -53.69
C ASN A 13 0.29 -33.51 -53.89
N THR A 14 1.11 -34.38 -53.27
CA THR A 14 0.91 -35.80 -52.88
C THR A 14 1.93 -36.29 -51.82
N LEU A 15 1.54 -37.30 -51.01
CA LEU A 15 2.38 -38.27 -50.23
C LEU A 15 3.35 -37.74 -49.13
N ALA A 16 3.81 -38.53 -48.14
CA ALA A 16 3.21 -39.58 -47.28
C ALA A 16 4.31 -40.14 -46.33
N SER A 17 3.94 -40.62 -45.12
CA SER A 17 4.71 -41.54 -44.22
C SER A 17 6.11 -41.08 -43.72
N SER A 18 6.62 -41.50 -42.56
CA SER A 18 6.10 -42.20 -41.37
C SER A 18 7.16 -42.13 -40.25
N ASP A 19 6.75 -42.25 -38.98
CA ASP A 19 7.45 -42.87 -37.82
C ASP A 19 9.00 -42.86 -37.75
N HIS A 20 9.66 -42.44 -36.65
CA HIS A 20 9.55 -43.09 -35.33
C HIS A 20 10.25 -42.31 -34.18
N THR A 21 9.78 -42.57 -32.95
CA THR A 21 10.41 -42.44 -31.61
C THR A 21 11.86 -41.97 -31.43
N SER A 22 12.08 -41.01 -30.50
CA SER A 22 12.81 -41.29 -29.24
C SER A 22 12.64 -40.17 -28.20
N THR A 23 12.75 -40.52 -26.92
CA THR A 23 12.75 -39.62 -25.75
C THR A 23 14.07 -38.89 -25.58
N ASP A 24 14.06 -37.67 -25.03
CA ASP A 24 15.08 -37.28 -24.04
C ASP A 24 14.59 -36.27 -23.00
N HIS A 25 15.06 -36.42 -21.76
CA HIS A 25 14.72 -35.58 -20.60
C HIS A 25 15.87 -34.62 -20.33
N THR A 26 15.68 -33.31 -20.54
CA THR A 26 16.65 -32.29 -20.11
C THR A 26 16.01 -31.20 -19.24
N SER A 27 16.17 -31.34 -17.92
CA SER A 27 15.87 -30.27 -16.97
C SER A 27 16.95 -29.18 -17.04
N VAL A 28 16.63 -28.06 -17.71
CA VAL A 28 17.53 -26.90 -17.73
C VAL A 28 17.34 -26.07 -16.45
N LYS A 29 18.19 -26.31 -15.45
CA LYS A 29 18.40 -25.34 -14.35
C LYS A 29 19.09 -24.10 -14.93
N ARG A 30 18.35 -23.00 -15.12
CA ARG A 30 18.94 -21.72 -15.49
C ARG A 30 19.43 -21.00 -14.24
N ALA A 31 20.74 -20.91 -14.06
CA ALA A 31 21.33 -20.01 -13.07
C ALA A 31 21.10 -18.56 -13.53
N ARG A 32 20.46 -17.74 -12.68
CA ARG A 32 20.34 -16.29 -12.90
C ARG A 32 21.65 -15.61 -12.49
N THR A 33 22.02 -14.57 -13.22
CA THR A 33 23.14 -13.67 -12.89
C THR A 33 22.61 -12.25 -12.69
N ASP A 34 23.39 -11.36 -12.06
CA ASP A 34 23.00 -9.98 -11.71
C ASP A 34 22.74 -9.04 -12.92
N LYS A 35 22.42 -9.57 -14.10
CA LYS A 35 22.12 -8.84 -15.33
C LYS A 35 20.71 -9.08 -15.89
N ASP A 36 19.86 -9.82 -15.18
CA ASP A 36 18.42 -9.85 -15.44
C ASP A 36 17.76 -8.54 -14.91
N GLU A 37 18.29 -7.38 -15.34
CA GLU A 37 17.68 -6.07 -15.08
C GLU A 37 16.45 -5.94 -15.98
N PHE A 38 15.29 -5.59 -15.39
CA PHE A 38 14.03 -5.51 -16.11
C PHE A 38 14.04 -4.28 -17.02
N ASP A 39 14.37 -4.51 -18.29
CA ASP A 39 14.37 -3.50 -19.35
C ASP A 39 12.92 -3.02 -19.59
N THR A 40 12.66 -1.75 -19.32
CA THR A 40 11.31 -1.15 -19.32
C THR A 40 10.88 -0.63 -20.69
N ASP A 41 11.79 -0.59 -21.66
CA ASP A 41 11.69 0.39 -22.75
C ASP A 41 10.81 -0.04 -23.94
N ASP A 42 10.20 -1.24 -23.88
CA ASP A 42 9.48 -1.87 -25.00
C ASP A 42 8.05 -2.39 -24.64
N VAL A 43 7.39 -1.78 -23.64
CA VAL A 43 5.99 -2.10 -23.28
C VAL A 43 5.12 -0.86 -23.30
N ASP A 44 3.88 -0.98 -23.80
CA ASP A 44 2.85 0.07 -23.68
C ASP A 44 2.39 0.14 -22.22
N ASP A 45 3.17 0.87 -21.41
CA ASP A 45 3.01 0.98 -19.97
C ASP A 45 1.66 1.59 -19.58
N ASP A 46 1.14 2.54 -20.35
CA ASP A 46 -0.17 3.15 -20.10
C ASP A 46 -1.31 2.16 -20.35
N ALA A 47 -1.22 1.31 -21.38
CA ALA A 47 -2.18 0.23 -21.59
C ALA A 47 -2.09 -0.86 -20.50
N LEU A 48 -0.87 -1.22 -20.08
CA LEU A 48 -0.63 -2.22 -19.05
C LEU A 48 -1.07 -1.72 -17.65
N LEU A 49 -0.96 -0.40 -17.43
CA LEU A 49 -1.46 0.33 -16.28
C LEU A 49 -2.98 0.41 -16.25
N ALA A 50 -3.60 0.86 -17.35
CA ALA A 50 -5.06 0.92 -17.48
C ALA A 50 -5.68 -0.46 -17.24
N ALA A 51 -5.12 -1.52 -17.83
CA ALA A 51 -5.55 -2.88 -17.59
C ALA A 51 -5.33 -3.31 -16.12
N ALA A 52 -4.22 -2.91 -15.47
CA ALA A 52 -3.99 -3.23 -14.05
C ALA A 52 -5.01 -2.55 -13.12
N LEU A 53 -5.40 -1.31 -13.43
CA LEU A 53 -6.48 -0.59 -12.76
C LEU A 53 -7.84 -1.25 -13.00
N GLU A 54 -8.14 -1.67 -14.24
CA GLU A 54 -9.34 -2.44 -14.56
C GLU A 54 -9.39 -3.78 -13.82
N ALA A 55 -8.26 -4.48 -13.69
CA ALA A 55 -8.19 -5.76 -12.99
C ALA A 55 -8.42 -5.64 -11.47
N GLU A 56 -7.85 -4.61 -10.83
CA GLU A 56 -8.15 -4.29 -9.43
C GLU A 56 -9.61 -3.81 -9.26
N SER A 57 -10.11 -2.97 -10.18
CA SER A 57 -11.48 -2.45 -10.19
C SER A 57 -12.53 -3.56 -10.36
N ALA A 58 -12.34 -4.46 -11.33
CA ALA A 58 -13.23 -5.60 -11.58
C ALA A 58 -13.27 -6.58 -10.41
N ALA A 59 -12.13 -6.80 -9.75
CA ALA A 59 -12.07 -7.63 -8.54
C ALA A 59 -12.65 -6.94 -7.30
N SER A 60 -12.61 -5.60 -7.25
CA SER A 60 -13.21 -4.77 -6.20
C SER A 60 -14.73 -4.64 -6.33
N SER A 61 -15.26 -4.67 -7.56
CA SER A 61 -16.68 -4.37 -7.84
C SER A 61 -17.64 -5.55 -7.62
N GLN A 62 -17.16 -6.70 -7.15
CA GLN A 62 -18.03 -7.85 -6.86
C GLN A 62 -18.65 -7.76 -5.47
N PRO A 63 -19.99 -7.90 -5.34
CA PRO A 63 -20.67 -7.84 -4.05
C PRO A 63 -20.16 -8.98 -3.14
N ALA A 64 -20.12 -8.70 -1.84
CA ALA A 64 -19.84 -9.73 -0.83
C ALA A 64 -20.91 -10.85 -0.94
N PRO A 65 -20.52 -12.13 -0.87
CA PRO A 65 -21.49 -13.21 -0.83
C PRO A 65 -22.37 -13.05 0.41
N SER A 66 -23.69 -13.03 0.22
CA SER A 66 -24.64 -12.98 1.32
C SER A 66 -24.51 -14.24 2.16
N SER A 67 -24.10 -14.09 3.42
CA SER A 67 -24.11 -15.16 4.40
C SER A 67 -25.56 -15.48 4.78
N SER A 68 -26.18 -16.35 3.99
CA SER A 68 -27.47 -16.98 4.27
C SER A 68 -27.30 -18.48 4.12
N GLN A 69 -26.76 -19.13 5.15
CA GLN A 69 -26.78 -20.59 5.21
C GLN A 69 -28.22 -21.08 5.34
N PRO A 70 -28.67 -22.04 4.51
CA PRO A 70 -29.96 -22.68 4.72
C PRO A 70 -29.84 -23.67 5.88
N VAL A 71 -30.70 -23.50 6.89
CA VAL A 71 -30.91 -24.54 7.92
C VAL A 71 -31.58 -25.77 7.27
N PRO A 72 -31.16 -27.00 7.60
CA PRO A 72 -31.75 -28.21 7.03
C PRO A 72 -33.09 -28.53 7.70
N SER A 73 -34.17 -28.49 6.92
CA SER A 73 -35.50 -28.90 7.36
C SER A 73 -35.60 -30.43 7.40
N THR A 74 -35.72 -31.02 8.59
CA THR A 74 -36.15 -32.42 8.73
C THR A 74 -37.63 -32.55 8.42
N SER A 75 -37.96 -33.52 7.57
CA SER A 75 -39.32 -33.89 7.17
C SER A 75 -40.15 -34.46 8.32
N GLU A 76 -41.46 -34.19 8.32
CA GLU A 76 -42.42 -35.30 8.38
C GLU A 76 -43.79 -34.95 7.77
N ALA A 77 -44.54 -35.99 7.41
CA ALA A 77 -45.64 -35.91 6.46
C ALA A 77 -47.01 -35.69 7.11
N THR A 78 -47.92 -35.10 6.33
CA THR A 78 -49.33 -34.91 6.66
C THR A 78 -50.07 -36.23 6.90
N LYS A 79 -50.79 -36.34 8.03
CA LYS A 79 -51.99 -37.18 8.15
C LYS A 79 -53.08 -36.50 9.00
N SER A 80 -54.31 -36.92 8.71
CA SER A 80 -55.60 -36.32 9.07
C SER A 80 -55.98 -36.33 10.55
N SER A 81 -56.89 -35.40 10.88
CA SER A 81 -57.74 -35.24 12.10
C SER A 81 -58.50 -36.50 12.57
N PRO A 82 -59.30 -36.48 13.67
CA PRO A 82 -59.52 -35.47 14.74
C PRO A 82 -59.27 -36.08 16.17
N PRO A 83 -59.70 -35.50 17.32
CA PRO A 83 -61.10 -35.52 17.78
C PRO A 83 -61.55 -34.32 18.67
N ALA A 84 -62.80 -34.38 19.15
CA ALA A 84 -63.34 -33.47 20.17
C ALA A 84 -63.43 -34.14 21.57
N SER A 85 -63.38 -33.29 22.61
CA SER A 85 -63.95 -33.32 23.99
C SER A 85 -64.84 -34.51 24.48
N PRO A 86 -65.10 -34.68 25.82
CA PRO A 86 -64.59 -33.97 27.02
C PRO A 86 -64.27 -34.87 28.28
N SER A 87 -63.89 -34.19 29.38
CA SER A 87 -64.07 -34.61 30.81
C SER A 87 -63.02 -35.58 31.43
N LYS A 88 -62.67 -35.55 32.73
CA LYS A 88 -63.19 -34.80 33.93
C LYS A 88 -62.16 -34.82 35.09
N THR A 89 -62.27 -33.89 36.05
CA THR A 89 -61.78 -33.93 37.48
C THR A 89 -60.25 -34.03 37.75
N THR A 90 -59.62 -33.42 38.79
CA THR A 90 -60.11 -32.67 39.98
C THR A 90 -59.05 -31.71 40.57
N ALA A 91 -59.48 -30.61 41.20
CA ALA A 91 -58.90 -29.83 42.34
C ALA A 91 -57.37 -29.56 42.44
N THR A 92 -56.86 -28.37 42.82
CA THR A 92 -57.33 -27.48 43.91
C THR A 92 -56.75 -26.06 43.77
N ALA A 93 -57.56 -25.00 43.88
CA ALA A 93 -57.20 -23.67 44.41
C ALA A 93 -58.37 -22.65 44.33
N THR A 94 -58.60 -21.90 45.41
CA THR A 94 -59.50 -20.72 45.52
C THR A 94 -59.12 -19.90 46.76
N PRO A 95 -59.50 -18.62 46.90
CA PRO A 95 -60.09 -17.68 45.92
C PRO A 95 -59.28 -16.37 45.75
N ARG A 96 -59.72 -15.52 44.80
CA ARG A 96 -59.25 -14.14 44.61
C ARG A 96 -60.03 -13.13 45.48
N THR A 97 -59.42 -11.95 45.70
CA THR A 97 -59.95 -10.55 45.72
C THR A 97 -59.12 -9.78 46.79
N SER A 98 -58.49 -8.61 46.56
CA SER A 98 -59.03 -7.37 45.99
C SER A 98 -57.97 -6.35 45.50
N MET A 99 -58.41 -5.47 44.59
CA MET A 99 -58.02 -4.06 44.36
C MET A 99 -56.55 -3.60 44.12
N ARG A 100 -56.35 -3.13 42.87
CA ARG A 100 -55.70 -1.87 42.43
C ARG A 100 -54.35 -1.44 43.03
N GLN A 101 -53.33 -1.37 42.17
CA GLN A 101 -52.56 -0.12 42.01
C GLN A 101 -52.16 0.12 40.55
N THR A 102 -52.02 1.39 40.18
CA THR A 102 -51.88 1.89 38.81
C THR A 102 -50.41 2.05 38.41
N THR A 103 -49.98 1.47 37.29
CA THR A 103 -48.81 1.95 36.52
C THR A 103 -49.04 1.74 35.03
N LEU A 104 -48.78 2.80 34.24
CA LEU A 104 -48.82 2.78 32.78
C LEU A 104 -47.48 2.24 32.24
N VAL A 105 -47.50 1.10 31.53
CA VAL A 105 -46.38 0.68 30.68
C VAL A 105 -46.93 0.12 29.37
N THR A 106 -46.84 0.90 28.30
CA THR A 106 -46.93 0.40 26.92
C THR A 106 -45.58 -0.22 26.51
N PRO A 107 -45.56 -1.36 25.81
CA PRO A 107 -44.32 -1.95 25.33
C PRO A 107 -43.80 -1.15 24.12
N SER A 108 -42.76 -0.34 24.32
CA SER A 108 -42.08 0.33 23.21
C SER A 108 -41.23 -0.68 22.43
N LYS A 109 -41.52 -0.82 21.14
CA LYS A 109 -40.79 -1.65 20.19
C LYS A 109 -39.34 -1.19 20.10
N ALA A 110 -38.40 -2.01 20.56
CA ALA A 110 -36.97 -1.67 20.53
C ALA A 110 -36.51 -1.37 19.08
N ALA A 111 -36.07 -0.13 18.85
CA ALA A 111 -35.38 0.24 17.62
C ALA A 111 -33.98 -0.39 17.60
N PRO A 112 -33.43 -0.72 16.42
CA PRO A 112 -32.05 -1.19 16.32
C PRO A 112 -31.09 -0.13 16.86
N ILE A 113 -30.10 -0.56 17.64
CA ILE A 113 -29.07 0.30 18.20
C ILE A 113 -28.14 0.72 17.06
N THR A 114 -28.40 1.88 16.47
CA THR A 114 -27.46 2.52 15.55
C THR A 114 -26.26 2.98 16.37
N THR A 115 -25.10 2.34 16.19
CA THR A 115 -23.83 2.84 16.74
C THR A 115 -23.65 4.30 16.32
N PRO A 116 -23.38 5.24 17.25
CA PRO A 116 -23.13 6.63 16.87
C PRO A 116 -21.93 6.70 15.93
N ALA A 117 -22.15 7.13 14.70
CA ALA A 117 -21.06 7.44 13.79
C ALA A 117 -20.19 8.52 14.45
N GLN A 118 -18.87 8.31 14.49
CA GLN A 118 -17.96 9.32 15.03
C GLN A 118 -18.17 10.65 14.28
N PRO A 119 -18.13 11.81 14.98
CA PRO A 119 -18.30 13.10 14.34
C PRO A 119 -17.18 13.27 13.31
N ARG A 120 -17.55 13.32 12.02
CA ARG A 120 -16.59 13.57 10.94
C ARG A 120 -15.86 14.88 11.22
N LEU A 121 -14.54 14.89 11.01
CA LEU A 121 -13.73 16.10 11.08
C LEU A 121 -14.28 17.15 10.10
N GLN A 122 -14.96 18.16 10.63
CA GLN A 122 -15.49 19.28 9.85
C GLN A 122 -14.42 20.37 9.77
N PRO A 123 -14.10 20.89 8.57
CA PRO A 123 -13.23 22.05 8.43
C PRO A 123 -13.88 23.29 9.08
N PRO A 124 -13.11 24.37 9.32
CA PRO A 124 -13.67 25.66 9.69
C PRO A 124 -14.74 26.11 8.68
N ALA A 125 -15.69 26.92 9.14
CA ALA A 125 -16.75 27.46 8.29
C ALA A 125 -16.25 28.54 7.30
N ASP A 126 -15.03 29.02 7.50
CA ASP A 126 -14.31 29.99 6.68
C ASP A 126 -13.00 29.40 6.12
N ASP A 127 -12.47 30.00 5.06
CA ASP A 127 -11.18 29.59 4.45
C ASP A 127 -9.96 30.12 5.24
N SER A 128 -10.07 30.26 6.57
CA SER A 128 -9.09 30.95 7.41
C SER A 128 -7.78 30.16 7.62
N ASP A 129 -7.83 28.83 7.60
CA ASP A 129 -6.66 27.94 7.62
C ASP A 129 -6.70 26.96 6.43
N PRO A 130 -6.11 27.31 5.27
CA PRO A 130 -6.13 26.44 4.09
C PRO A 130 -5.37 25.12 4.30
N LEU A 131 -4.55 25.03 5.36
CA LEU A 131 -3.81 23.82 5.77
C LEU A 131 -4.43 23.16 7.01
N TRP A 132 -5.69 23.46 7.35
CA TRP A 132 -6.35 22.91 8.54
C TRP A 132 -6.34 21.39 8.57
N LEU A 133 -6.71 20.73 7.47
CA LEU A 133 -6.81 19.27 7.42
C LEU A 133 -5.42 18.64 7.66
N GLU A 134 -4.41 19.19 7.01
CA GLU A 134 -3.01 18.80 7.12
C GLU A 134 -2.54 18.96 8.57
N ARG A 135 -2.82 20.12 9.21
CA ARG A 135 -2.49 20.40 10.60
C ARG A 135 -3.14 19.44 11.59
N GLN A 136 -4.39 19.06 11.36
CA GLN A 136 -5.14 18.18 12.27
C GLN A 136 -4.82 16.69 12.09
N THR A 137 -4.38 16.27 10.89
CA THR A 137 -4.37 14.84 10.53
C THR A 137 -3.03 14.32 10.02
N MET A 138 -2.06 15.19 9.74
CA MET A 138 -0.66 14.81 9.50
C MET A 138 0.09 14.72 10.85
N SER A 139 1.17 13.95 10.92
CA SER A 139 2.13 14.08 12.03
C SER A 139 2.68 15.51 12.12
N PRO A 140 2.84 16.10 13.32
CA PRO A 140 3.44 17.43 13.48
C PRO A 140 4.82 17.58 12.80
N ALA A 141 5.69 16.57 12.92
CA ALA A 141 7.03 16.62 12.33
C ALA A 141 7.00 16.59 10.80
N TRP A 142 6.08 15.83 10.20
CA TRP A 142 5.85 15.86 8.76
C TRP A 142 5.20 17.19 8.32
N PHE A 143 4.26 17.72 9.10
CA PHE A 143 3.60 18.99 8.82
C PHE A 143 4.60 20.15 8.78
N ASP A 144 5.47 20.28 9.77
CA ASP A 144 6.47 21.34 9.80
C ASP A 144 7.50 21.22 8.65
N ILE A 145 7.85 19.99 8.27
CA ILE A 145 8.74 19.70 7.14
C ILE A 145 8.09 20.04 5.79
N LEU A 146 6.81 19.71 5.61
CA LEU A 146 6.09 19.85 4.34
C LEU A 146 5.35 21.18 4.20
N ARG A 147 5.18 21.96 5.27
CA ARG A 147 4.53 23.29 5.22
C ARG A 147 5.10 24.22 4.14
N PRO A 148 6.42 24.32 3.90
CA PRO A 148 6.96 25.12 2.79
C PRO A 148 6.58 24.59 1.40
N GLU A 149 6.43 23.26 1.26
CA GLU A 149 6.00 22.62 0.02
C GLU A 149 4.51 22.87 -0.24
N MET A 150 3.68 22.70 0.79
CA MET A 150 2.23 22.95 0.75
C MET A 150 1.87 24.44 0.61
N ALA A 151 2.83 25.36 0.78
CA ALA A 151 2.67 26.78 0.49
C ALA A 151 2.84 27.12 -1.01
N LYS A 152 3.24 26.17 -1.86
CA LYS A 152 3.42 26.41 -3.30
C LYS A 152 2.07 26.49 -4.05
N PRO A 153 1.99 27.23 -5.17
CA PRO A 153 0.73 27.45 -5.88
C PRO A 153 0.00 26.18 -6.33
N TYR A 154 0.71 25.10 -6.68
CA TYR A 154 0.07 23.85 -7.11
C TYR A 154 -0.80 23.23 -6.00
N PHE A 155 -0.40 23.39 -4.73
CA PHE A 155 -1.14 22.81 -3.61
C PHE A 155 -2.43 23.58 -3.36
N ALA A 156 -2.42 24.91 -3.51
CA ALA A 156 -3.66 25.71 -3.48
C ALA A 156 -4.64 25.31 -4.61
N THR A 157 -4.13 25.01 -5.81
CA THR A 157 -4.93 24.47 -6.93
C THR A 157 -5.51 23.10 -6.60
N LEU A 158 -4.71 22.19 -6.01
CA LEU A 158 -5.17 20.88 -5.54
C LEU A 158 -6.29 21.00 -4.50
N LYS A 159 -6.12 21.86 -3.49
CA LYS A 159 -7.14 22.10 -2.44
C LYS A 159 -8.43 22.65 -3.05
N SER A 160 -8.32 23.58 -4.02
CA SER A 160 -9.46 24.14 -4.76
C SER A 160 -10.21 23.08 -5.58
N PHE A 161 -9.46 22.15 -6.21
CA PHE A 161 -10.02 21.00 -6.92
C PHE A 161 -10.79 20.06 -5.97
N LEU A 162 -10.19 19.67 -4.83
CA LEU A 162 -10.86 18.81 -3.85
C LEU A 162 -12.12 19.46 -3.27
N ALA A 163 -12.07 20.76 -2.94
CA ALA A 163 -13.25 21.52 -2.51
C ALA A 163 -14.33 21.66 -3.60
N ALA A 164 -13.98 21.60 -4.89
CA ALA A 164 -14.95 21.53 -5.98
C ALA A 164 -15.58 20.14 -6.10
N GLN A 165 -14.81 19.06 -5.87
CA GLN A 165 -15.32 17.69 -5.85
C GLN A 165 -16.31 17.49 -4.69
N ASP A 166 -15.97 17.98 -3.48
CA ASP A 166 -16.86 18.01 -2.31
C ASP A 166 -18.17 18.77 -2.60
N ARG A 167 -18.08 20.01 -3.13
CA ARG A 167 -19.26 20.82 -3.48
C ARG A 167 -20.13 20.21 -4.58
N ALA A 168 -19.53 19.40 -5.46
CA ALA A 168 -20.26 18.63 -6.46
C ALA A 168 -20.89 17.34 -5.90
N GLY A 169 -20.78 17.07 -4.60
CA GLY A 169 -21.32 15.87 -3.96
C GLY A 169 -20.61 14.57 -4.34
N LYS A 170 -19.39 14.65 -4.89
CA LYS A 170 -18.63 13.46 -5.30
C LYS A 170 -17.97 12.81 -4.09
N THR A 171 -18.20 11.52 -3.90
CA THR A 171 -17.49 10.73 -2.90
C THR A 171 -16.01 10.61 -3.28
N THR A 172 -15.13 11.11 -2.42
CA THR A 172 -13.68 10.98 -2.54
C THR A 172 -13.17 10.00 -1.48
N TYR A 173 -12.25 9.12 -1.86
CA TYR A 173 -11.53 8.20 -0.98
C TYR A 173 -10.04 8.54 -0.90
N PRO A 174 -9.35 8.23 0.22
CA PRO A 174 -9.95 7.80 1.49
C PRO A 174 -10.77 8.94 2.13
N PRO A 175 -11.55 8.69 3.20
CA PRO A 175 -12.10 9.75 4.05
C PRO A 175 -11.01 10.77 4.42
N ARG A 176 -11.37 12.06 4.49
CA ARG A 176 -10.40 13.18 4.60
C ARG A 176 -9.42 13.03 5.76
N GLU A 177 -9.90 12.51 6.88
CA GLU A 177 -9.17 12.21 8.11
C GLU A 177 -8.09 11.11 7.95
N LEU A 178 -8.20 10.29 6.91
CA LEU A 178 -7.27 9.21 6.60
C LEU A 178 -6.26 9.56 5.50
N ILE A 179 -6.40 10.67 4.77
CA ILE A 179 -5.48 11.05 3.66
C ILE A 179 -4.00 11.02 4.10
N TYR A 180 -3.72 11.45 5.34
CA TYR A 180 -2.38 11.53 5.91
C TYR A 180 -2.05 10.41 6.93
N SER A 181 -2.79 9.29 6.93
CA SER A 181 -2.55 8.15 7.85
C SER A 181 -1.11 7.64 7.83
N TRP A 182 -0.49 7.56 6.65
CA TRP A 182 0.93 7.21 6.47
C TRP A 182 1.87 8.03 7.36
N SER A 183 1.60 9.33 7.50
CA SER A 183 2.44 10.25 8.26
C SER A 183 2.29 10.09 9.77
N ARG A 184 1.15 9.56 10.25
CA ARG A 184 0.90 9.33 11.67
C ARG A 184 1.50 8.01 12.15
N LEU A 185 1.54 7.00 11.27
CA LEU A 185 2.13 5.69 11.56
C LEU A 185 3.65 5.67 11.39
N VAL A 186 4.20 6.47 10.47
CA VAL A 186 5.64 6.74 10.34
C VAL A 186 5.90 8.22 10.64
N PRO A 187 6.10 8.63 11.90
CA PRO A 187 5.90 10.01 12.35
C PRO A 187 6.88 11.06 11.81
N SER A 188 8.03 10.67 11.25
CA SER A 188 8.96 11.60 10.58
C SER A 188 9.85 10.87 9.57
N PRO A 189 10.58 11.57 8.66
CA PRO A 189 11.51 10.95 7.72
C PRO A 189 12.56 10.05 8.40
N ARG A 190 12.94 10.34 9.65
CA ARG A 190 13.94 9.58 10.41
C ARG A 190 13.51 8.16 10.75
N HIS A 191 12.19 7.96 10.92
CA HIS A 191 11.60 6.65 11.21
C HIS A 191 11.40 5.79 9.94
N VAL A 192 11.63 6.34 8.74
CA VAL A 192 11.46 5.60 7.49
C VAL A 192 12.65 4.66 7.27
N ARG A 193 12.37 3.36 7.23
CA ARG A 193 13.33 2.29 6.88
C ARG A 193 13.06 1.73 5.48
N VAL A 194 11.79 1.61 5.11
CA VAL A 194 11.34 1.17 3.79
C VAL A 194 10.26 2.14 3.27
N VAL A 195 10.22 2.39 1.97
CA VAL A 195 9.12 3.07 1.28
C VAL A 195 8.54 2.12 0.26
N VAL A 196 7.21 1.99 0.23
CA VAL A 196 6.48 1.22 -0.79
C VAL A 196 5.65 2.21 -1.59
N VAL A 197 6.03 2.43 -2.84
CA VAL A 197 5.37 3.41 -3.72
C VAL A 197 4.20 2.74 -4.44
N GLY A 198 2.98 3.11 -4.07
CA GLY A 198 1.75 2.79 -4.80
C GLY A 198 1.34 3.92 -5.76
N GLN A 199 0.27 3.71 -6.52
CA GLN A 199 -0.24 4.66 -7.50
C GLN A 199 -1.28 5.62 -6.89
N ASP A 200 -2.49 5.12 -6.63
CA ASP A 200 -3.61 5.84 -6.05
C ASP A 200 -4.35 4.96 -5.01
N PRO A 201 -5.25 5.53 -4.18
CA PRO A 201 -5.97 4.74 -3.19
C PRO A 201 -7.00 3.82 -3.85
N TYR A 202 -7.39 2.75 -3.15
CA TYR A 202 -8.53 1.94 -3.57
C TYR A 202 -9.81 2.79 -3.68
N HIS A 203 -10.52 2.64 -4.80
CA HIS A 203 -11.67 3.49 -5.16
C HIS A 203 -13.04 2.88 -4.81
N GLY A 204 -13.07 1.74 -4.12
CA GLY A 204 -14.30 1.13 -3.59
C GLY A 204 -14.64 1.60 -2.16
N PRO A 205 -15.90 1.42 -1.73
CA PRO A 205 -16.34 1.81 -0.38
C PRO A 205 -15.55 1.08 0.70
N ASP A 206 -15.20 1.82 1.75
CA ASP A 206 -14.50 1.35 2.96
C ASP A 206 -13.11 0.72 2.74
N GLN A 207 -12.55 0.76 1.53
CA GLN A 207 -11.26 0.14 1.22
C GLN A 207 -10.05 1.00 1.57
N ALA A 208 -9.99 2.25 1.10
CA ALA A 208 -8.80 3.08 1.27
C ALA A 208 -8.68 3.61 2.70
N CYS A 209 -7.57 3.27 3.38
CA CYS A 209 -7.25 3.72 4.74
C CYS A 209 -6.10 4.73 4.84
N GLY A 210 -5.61 5.25 3.70
CA GLY A 210 -4.49 6.20 3.65
C GLY A 210 -3.09 5.59 3.67
N LEU A 211 -3.00 4.30 3.31
CA LEU A 211 -1.77 3.54 3.15
C LEU A 211 -1.83 2.80 1.80
N SER A 212 -0.74 2.79 1.03
CA SER A 212 -0.66 2.00 -0.21
C SER A 212 -0.88 0.51 0.07
N PHE A 213 -1.57 -0.19 -0.84
CA PHE A 213 -1.92 -1.63 -0.79
C PHE A 213 -2.77 -2.13 0.41
N SER A 214 -2.92 -1.35 1.48
CA SER A 214 -3.66 -1.75 2.69
C SER A 214 -5.16 -1.51 2.58
N VAL A 215 -5.94 -2.36 3.27
CA VAL A 215 -7.38 -2.14 3.56
C VAL A 215 -7.69 -2.41 5.04
N PRO A 216 -8.73 -1.80 5.65
CA PRO A 216 -9.12 -2.06 7.03
C PRO A 216 -9.37 -3.55 7.34
N LYS A 217 -9.18 -3.97 8.61
CA LYS A 217 -9.54 -5.33 9.04
C LYS A 217 -11.06 -5.54 8.88
N GLY A 218 -11.44 -6.69 8.33
CA GLY A 218 -12.83 -6.99 7.92
C GLY A 218 -13.16 -6.69 6.45
N VAL A 219 -12.35 -5.88 5.76
CA VAL A 219 -12.47 -5.65 4.31
C VAL A 219 -11.79 -6.78 3.54
N ARG A 220 -12.39 -7.20 2.41
CA ARG A 220 -11.86 -8.25 1.53
C ARG A 220 -10.46 -7.87 1.03
N THR A 221 -9.45 -8.69 1.34
CA THR A 221 -8.07 -8.52 0.85
C THR A 221 -8.03 -8.39 -0.69
N PRO A 222 -7.51 -7.28 -1.24
CA PRO A 222 -7.42 -7.06 -2.70
C PRO A 222 -6.51 -8.06 -3.42
N PRO A 223 -6.65 -8.25 -4.76
CA PRO A 223 -5.84 -9.18 -5.53
C PRO A 223 -4.33 -8.87 -5.48
N SER A 224 -3.93 -7.61 -5.66
CA SER A 224 -2.52 -7.20 -5.51
C SER A 224 -1.96 -7.59 -4.13
N LEU A 225 -2.70 -7.32 -3.05
CA LEU A 225 -2.25 -7.68 -1.71
C LEU A 225 -2.17 -9.20 -1.48
N LYS A 226 -3.06 -9.98 -2.10
CA LYS A 226 -2.94 -11.45 -2.09
C LYS A 226 -1.67 -11.94 -2.80
N ASN A 227 -1.22 -11.26 -3.85
CA ASN A 227 0.03 -11.61 -4.53
C ASN A 227 1.26 -11.16 -3.72
N ILE A 228 1.21 -10.01 -3.03
CA ILE A 228 2.20 -9.62 -2.01
C ILE A 228 2.34 -10.71 -0.94
N TYR A 229 1.24 -11.24 -0.41
CA TYR A 229 1.27 -12.34 0.57
C TYR A 229 1.79 -13.67 0.00
N LYS A 230 1.60 -13.96 -1.29
CA LYS A 230 2.22 -15.13 -1.94
C LYS A 230 3.74 -14.99 -2.02
N GLU A 231 4.24 -13.81 -2.37
CA GLU A 231 5.69 -13.57 -2.46
C GLU A 231 6.33 -13.67 -1.07
N LEU A 232 5.71 -13.08 -0.05
CA LEU A 232 6.15 -13.23 1.33
C LEU A 232 6.19 -14.68 1.81
N ALA A 233 5.19 -15.49 1.46
CA ALA A 233 5.18 -16.92 1.78
C ALA A 233 6.27 -17.72 1.03
N ALA A 234 6.69 -17.25 -0.16
CA ALA A 234 7.78 -17.86 -0.93
C ALA A 234 9.16 -17.46 -0.39
N GLU A 235 9.33 -16.22 0.08
CA GLU A 235 10.57 -15.73 0.68
C GLU A 235 10.78 -16.19 2.13
N TYR A 236 9.69 -16.28 2.90
CA TYR A 236 9.68 -16.63 4.32
C TYR A 236 8.76 -17.83 4.57
N PRO A 237 9.28 -19.06 4.64
CA PRO A 237 8.45 -20.26 4.86
C PRO A 237 7.65 -20.30 6.17
N SER A 238 8.01 -19.45 7.15
CA SER A 238 7.28 -19.25 8.40
C SER A 238 6.19 -18.17 8.32
N PHE A 239 6.07 -17.46 7.19
CA PHE A 239 5.01 -16.47 6.99
C PHE A 239 3.67 -17.17 6.72
N HIS A 240 2.64 -16.76 7.45
CA HIS A 240 1.27 -17.22 7.24
C HIS A 240 0.42 -16.00 6.90
N ALA A 241 -0.13 -15.99 5.68
CA ALA A 241 -0.93 -14.89 5.19
C ALA A 241 -2.17 -14.67 6.09
N PRO A 242 -2.40 -13.46 6.63
CA PRO A 242 -3.56 -13.20 7.48
C PRO A 242 -4.85 -13.21 6.67
N ASN A 243 -5.96 -13.39 7.37
CA ASN A 243 -7.33 -13.31 6.84
C ASN A 243 -7.89 -11.87 6.77
N HIS A 244 -7.01 -10.87 6.70
CA HIS A 244 -7.33 -9.46 6.49
C HIS A 244 -6.31 -8.80 5.56
N GLY A 245 -6.53 -7.53 5.19
CA GLY A 245 -5.61 -6.76 4.33
C GLY A 245 -4.97 -5.54 4.99
N CYS A 246 -4.99 -5.43 6.31
CA CYS A 246 -4.37 -4.32 7.02
C CYS A 246 -2.84 -4.47 7.07
N LEU A 247 -2.11 -3.39 6.82
CA LEU A 247 -0.65 -3.30 6.83
C LEU A 247 -0.09 -2.35 7.91
N GLU A 248 -0.89 -2.00 8.92
CA GLU A 248 -0.45 -1.10 10.00
C GLU A 248 0.76 -1.62 10.78
N GLY A 249 0.89 -2.94 10.95
CA GLY A 249 2.04 -3.55 11.63
C GLY A 249 3.37 -3.22 10.95
N TRP A 250 3.41 -3.24 9.61
CA TRP A 250 4.57 -2.80 8.85
C TRP A 250 4.82 -1.30 8.99
N ALA A 251 3.76 -0.49 8.94
CA ALA A 251 3.88 0.97 9.04
C ALA A 251 4.50 1.39 10.39
N ARG A 252 4.09 0.75 11.48
CA ARG A 252 4.66 0.98 12.84
C ARG A 252 6.14 0.62 12.96
N GLN A 253 6.67 -0.21 12.06
CA GLN A 253 8.08 -0.58 11.98
C GLN A 253 8.91 0.32 11.05
N GLY A 254 8.31 1.37 10.48
CA GLY A 254 8.99 2.29 9.57
C GLY A 254 8.83 1.97 8.08
N VAL A 255 7.84 1.16 7.69
CA VAL A 255 7.46 0.94 6.28
C VAL A 255 6.47 2.01 5.85
N LEU A 256 6.94 3.03 5.14
CA LEU A 256 6.10 4.09 4.60
C LEU A 256 5.34 3.61 3.36
N LEU A 257 4.05 3.30 3.55
CA LEU A 257 3.10 2.89 2.51
C LEU A 257 2.49 4.12 1.83
N LEU A 258 3.16 4.70 0.83
CA LEU A 258 2.79 5.97 0.20
C LEU A 258 2.29 5.76 -1.24
N ASN A 259 1.14 6.31 -1.60
CA ASN A 259 0.69 6.40 -2.99
C ASN A 259 1.22 7.68 -3.65
N ALA A 260 1.46 7.67 -4.96
CA ALA A 260 1.83 8.87 -5.73
C ALA A 260 0.69 9.92 -5.74
N CYS A 261 -0.56 9.46 -5.84
CA CYS A 261 -1.77 10.25 -5.66
C CYS A 261 -2.46 9.86 -4.33
N LEU A 262 -2.82 10.83 -3.48
CA LEU A 262 -3.35 10.53 -2.13
C LEU A 262 -4.88 10.48 -2.04
N THR A 263 -5.60 10.71 -3.13
CA THR A 263 -7.08 10.67 -3.17
C THR A 263 -7.59 10.12 -4.51
N VAL A 264 -8.81 9.63 -4.55
CA VAL A 264 -9.49 9.15 -5.77
C VAL A 264 -11.01 9.36 -5.67
N SER A 265 -11.70 9.60 -6.78
CA SER A 265 -13.17 9.56 -6.81
C SER A 265 -13.70 8.12 -6.74
N ALA A 266 -14.79 7.90 -6.03
CA ALA A 266 -15.43 6.58 -5.91
C ALA A 266 -15.74 5.96 -7.29
N GLY A 267 -15.31 4.71 -7.48
CA GLY A 267 -15.50 3.97 -8.73
C GLY A 267 -14.67 4.44 -9.93
N ALA A 268 -13.81 5.45 -9.78
CA ALA A 268 -13.02 6.03 -10.87
C ALA A 268 -11.53 6.08 -10.53
N ALA A 269 -10.83 4.96 -10.76
CA ALA A 269 -9.38 4.85 -10.64
C ALA A 269 -8.64 5.99 -11.39
N ALA A 270 -7.50 6.44 -10.86
CA ALA A 270 -6.67 7.54 -11.38
C ALA A 270 -7.40 8.89 -11.62
N SER A 271 -8.66 9.05 -11.20
CA SER A 271 -9.47 10.26 -11.46
C SER A 271 -8.90 11.57 -10.91
N HIS A 272 -8.02 11.51 -9.91
CA HIS A 272 -7.34 12.66 -9.31
C HIS A 272 -5.86 12.74 -9.73
N HIS A 273 -5.45 11.98 -10.76
CA HIS A 273 -4.12 12.06 -11.35
C HIS A 273 -3.86 13.44 -11.96
N GLY A 274 -2.63 13.93 -11.82
CA GLY A 274 -2.18 15.22 -12.35
C GLY A 274 -2.88 16.41 -11.72
N LYS A 275 -3.45 16.26 -10.51
CA LYS A 275 -4.09 17.34 -9.75
C LYS A 275 -3.17 17.98 -8.72
N GLY A 276 -1.95 17.47 -8.56
CA GLY A 276 -0.89 18.06 -7.74
C GLY A 276 -0.42 17.19 -6.58
N TRP A 277 -1.04 16.03 -6.34
CA TRP A 277 -0.55 15.11 -5.30
C TRP A 277 0.84 14.58 -5.64
N GLU A 278 1.10 14.32 -6.92
CA GLU A 278 2.35 13.78 -7.43
C GLU A 278 3.55 14.69 -7.14
N GLU A 279 3.36 16.01 -7.17
CA GLU A 279 4.43 16.96 -6.81
C GLU A 279 4.75 16.89 -5.30
N MET A 280 3.71 16.80 -4.46
CA MET A 280 3.89 16.64 -3.01
C MET A 280 4.56 15.31 -2.65
N THR A 281 4.14 14.20 -3.28
CA THR A 281 4.66 12.87 -2.98
C THR A 281 6.07 12.69 -3.53
N LYS A 282 6.40 13.25 -4.71
CA LYS A 282 7.79 13.37 -5.19
C LYS A 282 8.67 14.14 -4.19
N HIS A 283 8.18 15.26 -3.63
CA HIS A 283 8.92 15.97 -2.59
C HIS A 283 9.14 15.10 -1.33
N ILE A 284 8.14 14.34 -0.89
CA ILE A 284 8.26 13.40 0.24
C ILE A 284 9.33 12.34 -0.05
N LEU A 285 9.29 11.67 -1.21
CA LEU A 285 10.27 10.66 -1.63
C LEU A 285 11.69 11.24 -1.64
N LYS A 286 11.87 12.43 -2.23
CA LYS A 286 13.14 13.13 -2.24
C LYS A 286 13.62 13.46 -0.82
N ARG A 287 12.76 13.98 0.05
CA ARG A 287 13.13 14.34 1.43
C ARG A 287 13.58 13.14 2.24
N ILE A 288 13.00 11.96 2.01
CA ILE A 288 13.42 10.70 2.65
C ILE A 288 14.81 10.29 2.18
N ALA A 289 15.07 10.36 0.87
CA ALA A 289 16.39 10.10 0.31
C ALA A 289 17.45 11.12 0.81
N ASP A 290 17.09 12.40 0.93
CA ASP A 290 17.96 13.45 1.47
C ASP A 290 18.27 13.25 2.96
N GLU A 291 17.33 12.73 3.77
CA GLU A 291 17.56 12.40 5.18
C GLU A 291 18.50 11.18 5.30
N ALA A 292 18.28 10.14 4.48
CA ALA A 292 19.17 8.97 4.40
C ALA A 292 20.60 9.35 3.96
N ALA A 293 20.72 10.27 2.99
CA ALA A 293 22.00 10.82 2.52
C ALA A 293 22.78 11.58 3.61
N GLN A 294 22.09 12.12 4.61
CA GLN A 294 22.69 12.89 5.71
C GLN A 294 23.09 12.02 6.91
N SER A 295 22.79 10.72 6.88
CA SER A 295 23.18 9.76 7.93
C SER A 295 24.70 9.75 8.20
N PRO A 296 25.16 9.51 9.45
CA PRO A 296 26.60 9.42 9.75
C PRO A 296 27.31 8.35 8.90
N ALA A 297 26.64 7.25 8.61
CA ALA A 297 27.15 6.19 7.73
C ALA A 297 27.38 6.69 6.29
N ALA A 298 26.46 7.49 5.73
CA ALA A 298 26.63 8.07 4.40
C ALA A 298 27.78 9.10 4.39
N LYS A 299 27.87 9.94 5.43
CA LYS A 299 28.95 10.92 5.60
C LYS A 299 30.31 10.24 5.72
N ALA A 300 30.43 9.15 6.48
CA ALA A 300 31.65 8.37 6.61
C ALA A 300 32.05 7.67 5.29
N ALA A 301 31.09 7.04 4.60
CA ALA A 301 31.34 6.41 3.30
C ALA A 301 31.79 7.43 2.24
N SER A 302 31.14 8.61 2.20
CA SER A 302 31.48 9.70 1.28
C SER A 302 32.84 10.32 1.59
N ALA A 303 33.16 10.55 2.88
CA ALA A 303 34.48 11.02 3.30
C ALA A 303 35.61 10.05 2.90
N ASN A 304 35.39 8.74 3.08
CA ASN A 304 36.35 7.72 2.64
C ASN A 304 36.50 7.68 1.11
N ALA A 305 35.40 7.81 0.35
CA ALA A 305 35.44 7.89 -1.11
C ALA A 305 36.22 9.13 -1.61
N VAL A 306 36.04 10.29 -0.97
CA VAL A 306 36.80 11.51 -1.26
C VAL A 306 38.29 11.34 -0.93
N ALA A 307 38.61 10.75 0.22
CA ALA A 307 40.01 10.48 0.62
C ALA A 307 40.73 9.48 -0.30
N THR A 308 39.98 8.54 -0.89
CA THR A 308 40.51 7.51 -1.80
C THR A 308 40.54 7.99 -3.28
N SER A 309 39.96 9.15 -3.59
CA SER A 309 39.99 9.72 -4.94
C SER A 309 41.36 10.30 -5.27
N THR A 310 41.94 9.87 -6.39
CA THR A 310 43.30 10.22 -6.86
C THR A 310 43.57 11.73 -6.90
N ILE A 311 42.53 12.55 -7.10
CA ILE A 311 42.63 14.01 -7.13
C ILE A 311 42.98 14.58 -5.73
N ALA A 312 42.38 14.04 -4.67
CA ALA A 312 42.70 14.44 -3.30
C ALA A 312 44.13 14.00 -2.91
N THR A 313 44.56 12.81 -3.35
CA THR A 313 45.92 12.30 -3.11
C THR A 313 46.99 13.15 -3.79
N MET A 314 46.69 13.74 -4.95
CA MET A 314 47.60 14.67 -5.64
C MET A 314 47.72 16.04 -4.93
N PHE A 315 46.61 16.60 -4.42
CA PHE A 315 46.65 17.86 -3.66
C PHE A 315 47.28 17.71 -2.27
N ALA A 316 47.05 16.59 -1.58
CA ALA A 316 47.63 16.33 -0.25
C ALA A 316 49.17 16.23 -0.26
N LYS A 317 49.79 15.93 -1.42
CA LYS A 317 51.25 15.84 -1.56
C LYS A 317 51.94 17.20 -1.82
N ALA A 318 51.17 18.29 -1.98
CA ALA A 318 51.70 19.62 -2.28
C ALA A 318 51.85 20.54 -1.05
N GLN A 319 51.34 20.16 0.14
CA GLN A 319 51.40 20.98 1.35
C GLN A 319 51.71 20.14 2.60
N SER A 320 52.99 19.83 2.80
CA SER A 320 53.48 19.33 4.09
C SER A 320 53.95 20.50 4.96
N ASN A 321 53.17 20.86 5.97
CA ASN A 321 53.64 21.67 7.10
C ASN A 321 52.85 21.28 8.37
N PRO A 322 53.50 20.78 9.44
CA PRO A 322 52.78 20.28 10.62
C PRO A 322 52.24 21.41 11.49
N LYS A 323 51.01 21.25 11.99
CA LYS A 323 50.41 22.13 13.02
C LYS A 323 49.95 21.25 14.20
N PRO A 324 50.15 21.66 15.47
CA PRO A 324 50.18 20.72 16.58
C PRO A 324 48.82 20.19 17.02
N GLU A 325 48.86 19.03 17.67
CA GLU A 325 47.73 18.30 18.23
C GLU A 325 46.95 19.13 19.27
N THR A 326 45.63 19.13 19.17
CA THR A 326 44.73 19.47 20.28
C THR A 326 44.00 18.22 20.74
N LYS A 327 44.09 17.92 22.05
CA LYS A 327 43.47 16.73 22.64
C LYS A 327 41.94 16.78 22.51
N PRO A 328 41.25 15.66 22.24
CA PRO A 328 39.79 15.62 22.28
C PRO A 328 39.29 15.87 23.70
N VAL A 329 38.41 16.85 23.86
CA VAL A 329 37.60 17.01 25.07
C VAL A 329 36.49 15.97 25.01
N GLN A 330 36.42 15.08 26.00
CA GLN A 330 35.31 14.13 26.11
C GLN A 330 34.01 14.89 26.44
N PRO A 331 32.90 14.65 25.73
CA PRO A 331 31.58 15.12 26.16
C PRO A 331 31.23 14.48 27.50
N LYS A 332 30.70 15.29 28.43
CA LYS A 332 30.20 14.78 29.72
C LYS A 332 28.90 14.03 29.53
N ASP A 333 28.72 12.95 30.29
CA ASP A 333 27.47 12.19 30.35
C ASP A 333 26.29 13.04 30.87
N GLY A 334 25.17 13.00 30.15
CA GLY A 334 23.90 13.65 30.52
C GLY A 334 22.95 13.69 29.31
N GLU A 335 21.68 13.34 29.52
CA GLU A 335 20.63 13.24 28.49
C GLU A 335 20.91 12.23 27.34
N ARG A 336 20.47 10.97 27.51
CA ARG A 336 20.32 10.01 26.39
C ARG A 336 18.86 9.89 25.97
N ASP A 337 18.32 10.98 25.45
CA ASP A 337 17.23 10.86 24.47
C ASP A 337 17.85 10.32 23.18
N GLY A 338 17.71 9.01 22.98
CA GLY A 338 18.30 8.31 21.84
C GLY A 338 17.61 8.71 20.54
N GLU A 339 18.05 9.81 19.92
CA GLU A 339 17.58 10.21 18.59
C GLU A 339 17.79 9.05 17.60
N GLU A 340 16.71 8.37 17.20
CA GLU A 340 16.76 7.41 16.10
C GLU A 340 17.10 8.16 14.81
N GLN A 341 18.36 8.11 14.43
CA GLN A 341 18.85 8.66 13.17
C GLN A 341 18.56 7.66 12.05
N CYS A 342 18.06 8.16 10.91
CA CYS A 342 18.01 7.36 9.69
C CYS A 342 19.43 6.87 9.34
N LYS A 343 19.59 5.58 9.09
CA LYS A 343 20.86 4.94 8.68
C LYS A 343 20.84 4.49 7.22
N GLY A 344 19.75 4.77 6.50
CA GLY A 344 19.50 4.41 5.11
C GLY A 344 18.05 3.97 4.88
N VAL A 345 17.61 3.97 3.63
CA VAL A 345 16.25 3.62 3.23
C VAL A 345 16.21 2.67 2.03
N VAL A 346 15.24 1.76 2.02
CA VAL A 346 14.91 0.90 0.87
C VAL A 346 13.65 1.43 0.18
N PHE A 347 13.65 1.62 -1.14
CA PHE A 347 12.44 1.85 -1.92
C PHE A 347 12.03 0.56 -2.64
N LEU A 348 10.83 0.07 -2.35
CA LEU A 348 10.15 -0.99 -3.09
C LEU A 348 9.31 -0.34 -4.19
N VAL A 349 9.70 -0.61 -5.43
CA VAL A 349 9.23 0.08 -6.63
C VAL A 349 8.58 -0.93 -7.56
N TRP A 350 7.27 -1.04 -7.48
CA TRP A 350 6.51 -2.09 -8.16
C TRP A 350 5.71 -1.51 -9.34
N GLY A 351 6.19 -1.77 -10.56
CA GLY A 351 5.63 -1.28 -11.81
C GLY A 351 6.20 0.07 -12.28
N ALA A 352 6.05 0.33 -13.58
CA ALA A 352 6.51 1.56 -14.24
C ALA A 352 6.03 2.88 -13.59
N PRO A 353 4.77 3.03 -13.10
CA PRO A 353 4.33 4.28 -12.47
C PRO A 353 5.12 4.61 -11.19
N ALA A 354 5.42 3.59 -10.37
CA ALA A 354 6.22 3.75 -9.18
C ALA A 354 7.67 4.12 -9.53
N ALA A 355 8.23 3.49 -10.56
CA ALA A 355 9.58 3.77 -11.05
C ALA A 355 9.71 5.21 -11.59
N LYS A 356 8.75 5.64 -12.42
CA LYS A 356 8.65 7.00 -12.95
C LYS A 356 8.51 8.03 -11.81
N THR A 357 7.63 7.79 -10.85
CA THR A 357 7.44 8.69 -9.68
C THR A 357 8.75 8.86 -8.89
N LEU A 358 9.48 7.77 -8.65
CA LEU A 358 10.75 7.83 -7.90
C LEU A 358 11.88 8.51 -8.71
N ALA A 359 11.94 8.26 -10.02
CA ALA A 359 12.90 8.90 -10.92
C ALA A 359 12.64 10.42 -11.05
N GLU A 360 11.38 10.84 -11.20
CA GLU A 360 10.98 12.25 -11.21
C GLU A 360 11.23 12.96 -9.86
N ALA A 361 11.22 12.23 -8.74
CA ALA A 361 11.67 12.74 -7.44
C ALA A 361 13.19 12.97 -7.35
N GLY A 362 13.96 12.56 -8.37
CA GLY A 362 15.42 12.66 -8.40
C GLY A 362 16.13 11.60 -7.54
N VAL A 363 15.43 10.55 -7.13
CA VAL A 363 16.00 9.44 -6.34
C VAL A 363 16.45 8.34 -7.30
N THR A 364 17.72 7.95 -7.22
CA THR A 364 18.35 7.01 -8.16
C THR A 364 19.25 6.03 -7.42
N ASP A 365 19.74 5.01 -8.11
CA ASP A 365 20.70 4.03 -7.58
C ASP A 365 22.07 4.67 -7.20
N LYS A 366 22.28 5.95 -7.54
CA LYS A 366 23.43 6.77 -7.11
C LYS A 366 23.17 7.58 -5.83
N SER A 367 21.94 7.59 -5.32
CA SER A 367 21.59 8.30 -4.08
C SER A 367 22.25 7.59 -2.87
N PRO A 368 23.03 8.31 -2.03
CA PRO A 368 23.81 7.67 -0.98
C PRO A 368 22.92 7.14 0.14
N ASN A 369 23.22 5.92 0.61
CA ASN A 369 22.41 5.17 1.59
C ASN A 369 20.94 4.99 1.19
N VAL A 370 20.70 4.85 -0.12
CA VAL A 370 19.45 4.36 -0.69
C VAL A 370 19.68 2.98 -1.32
N LEU A 371 18.71 2.09 -1.19
CA LEU A 371 18.55 0.90 -2.04
C LEU A 371 17.23 1.03 -2.80
N ILE A 372 17.24 0.77 -4.11
CA ILE A 372 16.02 0.69 -4.91
C ILE A 372 15.85 -0.76 -5.38
N LEU A 373 14.67 -1.33 -5.14
CA LEU A 373 14.29 -2.66 -5.60
C LEU A 373 13.10 -2.52 -6.55
N LYS A 374 13.37 -2.66 -7.86
CA LYS A 374 12.42 -2.49 -8.96
C LYS A 374 11.90 -3.86 -9.43
N SER A 375 10.59 -4.01 -9.61
CA SER A 375 9.99 -5.19 -10.25
C SER A 375 8.67 -4.84 -10.95
N ALA A 376 8.05 -5.81 -11.63
CA ALA A 376 6.66 -5.66 -12.07
C ALA A 376 5.69 -5.43 -10.87
N HIS A 377 4.50 -4.91 -11.15
CA HIS A 377 3.47 -4.63 -10.13
C HIS A 377 2.79 -5.93 -9.61
N PRO A 378 2.35 -6.00 -8.34
CA PRO A 378 1.66 -7.17 -7.78
C PRO A 378 0.26 -7.47 -8.35
N SER A 379 -0.30 -6.62 -9.22
CA SER A 379 -1.61 -6.86 -9.86
C SER A 379 -1.65 -8.22 -10.58
N PRO A 380 -2.78 -8.95 -10.60
CA PRO A 380 -2.91 -10.24 -11.29
C PRO A 380 -2.40 -10.26 -12.73
N LEU A 381 -2.45 -9.13 -13.45
CA LEU A 381 -1.96 -9.04 -14.84
C LEU A 381 -0.44 -9.04 -14.97
N SER A 382 0.28 -8.57 -13.97
CA SER A 382 1.75 -8.39 -14.01
C SER A 382 2.49 -9.24 -12.97
N ALA A 383 1.78 -9.82 -12.00
CA ALA A 383 2.39 -10.57 -10.91
C ALA A 383 3.31 -11.71 -11.40
N HIS A 384 2.81 -12.54 -12.31
CA HIS A 384 3.57 -13.65 -12.91
C HIS A 384 4.62 -13.21 -13.95
N ARG A 385 4.68 -11.91 -14.30
CA ARG A 385 5.62 -11.34 -15.28
C ARG A 385 6.82 -10.64 -14.63
N GLY A 386 7.00 -10.76 -13.32
CA GLY A 386 8.22 -10.29 -12.64
C GLY A 386 8.05 -9.81 -11.19
N PHE A 387 6.84 -9.81 -10.62
CA PHE A 387 6.67 -9.55 -9.18
C PHE A 387 6.92 -10.82 -8.36
N LEU A 388 6.36 -11.95 -8.78
CA LEU A 388 6.54 -13.23 -8.09
C LEU A 388 7.94 -13.79 -8.40
N GLY A 389 8.68 -14.13 -7.35
CA GLY A 389 10.08 -14.52 -7.39
C GLY A 389 11.06 -13.35 -7.52
N ASN A 390 10.70 -12.15 -7.03
CA ASN A 390 11.56 -10.96 -7.02
C ASN A 390 12.53 -10.93 -5.81
N GLY A 391 12.19 -11.59 -4.70
CA GLY A 391 13.04 -11.65 -3.50
C GLY A 391 13.19 -10.31 -2.76
N HIS A 392 12.26 -9.37 -2.93
CA HIS A 392 12.40 -8.01 -2.42
C HIS A 392 12.37 -7.93 -0.89
N PHE A 393 11.53 -8.73 -0.22
CA PHE A 393 11.31 -8.59 1.23
C PHE A 393 12.55 -9.04 2.02
N LYS A 394 13.21 -10.11 1.57
CA LYS A 394 14.48 -10.59 2.08
C LYS A 394 15.62 -9.67 1.71
N ARG A 395 15.74 -9.22 0.45
CA ARG A 395 16.80 -8.29 0.03
C ARG A 395 16.75 -6.97 0.80
N ALA A 396 15.55 -6.46 1.08
CA ALA A 396 15.35 -5.29 1.93
C ALA A 396 15.89 -5.53 3.36
N ASN A 397 15.50 -6.66 3.98
CA ASN A 397 15.97 -7.00 5.33
C ASN A 397 17.47 -7.29 5.41
N ASP A 398 18.06 -8.00 4.44
CA ASP A 398 19.50 -8.25 4.35
C ASP A 398 20.29 -6.93 4.31
N TRP A 399 19.77 -5.92 3.59
CA TRP A 399 20.39 -4.60 3.46
C TRP A 399 20.18 -3.69 4.68
N LEU A 400 18.99 -3.78 5.32
CA LEU A 400 18.68 -3.07 6.57
C LEU A 400 19.51 -3.60 7.73
N ALA A 401 19.69 -4.93 7.83
CA ALA A 401 20.48 -5.57 8.89
C ALA A 401 21.94 -5.05 8.91
N GLN A 402 22.53 -4.79 7.74
CA GLN A 402 23.87 -4.22 7.60
C GLN A 402 24.00 -2.78 8.13
N ARG A 403 22.90 -2.04 8.26
CA ARG A 403 22.88 -0.61 8.65
C ARG A 403 22.32 -0.35 10.03
N TYR A 404 21.26 -1.07 10.39
CA TYR A 404 20.52 -0.89 11.62
C TYR A 404 20.79 -2.00 12.65
N GLY A 405 21.42 -3.11 12.26
CA GLY A 405 21.54 -4.33 13.08
C GLY A 405 20.34 -5.27 12.90
N PRO A 406 20.34 -6.45 13.55
CA PRO A 406 19.26 -7.44 13.41
C PRO A 406 17.88 -6.87 13.81
N ASP A 407 17.83 -6.12 14.92
CA ASP A 407 16.62 -5.45 15.43
C ASP A 407 16.14 -4.28 14.53
N GLY A 408 16.95 -3.94 13.53
CA GLY A 408 16.68 -2.95 12.51
C GLY A 408 15.83 -3.43 11.33
N THR A 409 15.67 -4.75 11.19
CA THR A 409 14.89 -5.37 10.11
C THR A 409 13.38 -5.21 10.29
N ILE A 410 12.62 -5.47 9.22
CA ILE A 410 11.16 -5.49 9.26
C ILE A 410 10.67 -6.92 9.50
N ASN A 411 9.89 -7.12 10.54
CA ASN A 411 9.07 -8.32 10.72
C ASN A 411 7.85 -8.25 9.79
N TRP A 412 8.00 -8.78 8.58
CA TRP A 412 6.94 -8.82 7.57
C TRP A 412 5.71 -9.66 7.97
N SER A 413 5.82 -10.49 9.03
CA SER A 413 4.71 -11.28 9.56
C SER A 413 3.84 -10.54 10.58
N ASP A 414 4.23 -9.34 11.02
CA ASP A 414 3.46 -8.52 11.96
C ASP A 414 2.45 -7.63 11.19
N LEU A 415 1.17 -8.03 11.22
CA LEU A 415 0.07 -7.54 10.36
C LEU A 415 -1.29 -7.38 11.11
#